data_AF-A0A1X7TW53-F1
#
_entry.id   AF-A0A1X7TW53-F1
#
_cell.length_a   1.000
_cell.length_b   1.000
_cell.length_c   1.000
_cell.angle_alpha   90.00
_cell.angle_beta   90.00
_cell.angle_gamma   90.00
#
_symmetry.space_group_name_H-M   'P 1'
#
loop_
_entity.id
_entity.type
_entity.pdbx_description
1 polymer ?
#
loop_
_entity_poly.entity_id
_entity_poly.type
_entity_poly.pdbx_seq_one_letter_code
_entity_poly.pdbx_strand_id
1 'polypeptide(L)' 'MKFSTSDNDNDQNGGNCADYWNGAWRFNSCYQSHLNGPYYTNPTGNGVWYGIIWYDWKGDSYSLN' A
#
# COMPACT_ATOMS: atom_id res chain seq x y z
N MET A 1 8.83 7.30 7.92
CA MET A 1 9.76 6.28 7.41
C MET A 1 10.52 6.80 6.19
N LYS A 2 11.57 6.09 5.79
CA LYS A 2 12.22 6.31 4.50
C LYS A 2 11.33 5.80 3.37
N PHE A 3 11.66 6.18 2.15
CA PHE A 3 10.95 5.73 0.96
C PHE A 3 11.50 4.35 0.55
N SER A 4 10.61 3.39 0.28
CA SER A 4 10.98 2.04 -0.17
C SER A 4 10.38 1.77 -1.55
N THR A 5 11.13 1.06 -2.37
CA THR A 5 10.77 0.58 -3.71
C THR A 5 11.05 -0.92 -3.80
N SER A 6 10.58 -1.58 -4.87
CA SER A 6 10.81 -3.02 -5.06
C SER A 6 12.29 -3.40 -5.11
N ASP A 7 13.15 -2.49 -5.59
CA ASP A 7 14.59 -2.66 -5.74
C ASP A 7 15.41 -2.06 -4.57
N ASN A 8 14.78 -1.36 -3.63
CA ASN A 8 15.45 -0.72 -2.51
C ASN A 8 14.55 -0.69 -1.26
N ASP A 9 14.70 -1.70 -0.41
CA ASP A 9 13.95 -1.86 0.83
C ASP A 9 14.52 -0.97 1.95
N ASN A 10 13.68 -0.07 2.44
CA ASN A 10 13.98 0.82 3.58
C ASN A 10 12.86 0.82 4.62
N ASP A 11 11.99 -0.19 4.57
CA ASP A 11 10.88 -0.31 5.51
C ASP A 11 11.33 -1.02 6.80
N GLN A 12 10.41 -1.17 7.76
CA GLN A 12 10.69 -1.78 9.07
C GLN A 12 10.05 -3.16 9.22
N ASN A 13 9.54 -3.73 8.12
CA ASN A 13 8.96 -5.06 8.11
C ASN A 13 10.06 -6.12 7.93
N GLY A 14 9.74 -7.39 8.17
CA GLY A 14 10.65 -8.51 7.91
C GLY A 14 10.90 -8.82 6.42
N GLY A 15 10.28 -8.07 5.50
CA GLY A 15 10.43 -8.20 4.06
C GLY A 15 9.87 -6.97 3.33
N ASN A 16 10.08 -6.90 2.01
CA ASN A 16 9.85 -5.68 1.24
C ASN A 16 8.35 -5.40 0.97
N CYS A 17 7.79 -4.41 1.65
CA CYS A 17 6.40 -3.99 1.48
C CYS A 17 6.12 -3.37 0.11
N ALA A 18 7.10 -2.70 -0.50
CA ALA A 18 6.93 -2.10 -1.81
C ALA A 18 6.77 -3.16 -2.91
N ASP A 19 7.45 -4.29 -2.75
CA ASP A 19 7.32 -5.46 -3.63
C ASP A 19 5.98 -6.17 -3.41
N TYR A 20 5.63 -6.47 -2.16
CA TYR A 20 4.40 -7.21 -1.83
C TYR A 20 3.12 -6.44 -2.22
N TRP A 21 3.09 -5.13 -1.96
CA TRP A 21 1.90 -4.30 -2.18
C TRP A 21 1.91 -3.52 -3.49
N ASN A 22 2.90 -3.77 -4.35
CA ASN A 22 3.00 -3.21 -5.70
C ASN A 22 2.91 -1.68 -5.73
N GLY A 23 3.92 -1.01 -5.18
CA GLY A 23 4.00 0.44 -5.23
C GLY A 23 5.13 0.97 -4.36
N ALA A 24 5.62 2.16 -4.72
CA ALA A 24 6.68 2.82 -3.96
C ALA A 24 6.06 3.80 -2.96
N TRP A 25 6.44 3.70 -1.68
CA TRP A 25 5.87 4.55 -0.64
C TRP A 25 6.84 4.73 0.52
N ARG A 26 6.47 5.62 1.45
CA ARG A 26 7.08 5.60 2.78
C ARG A 26 6.38 4.51 3.58
N PHE A 27 6.95 3.31 3.59
CA PHE A 27 6.44 2.15 4.34
C PHE A 27 7.13 2.00 5.71
N ASN A 28 6.38 1.53 6.72
CA ASN A 28 6.87 1.17 8.06
C ASN A 28 6.92 -0.35 8.21
N SER A 29 6.16 -0.92 9.14
CA SER A 29 5.61 -2.26 8.95
C SER A 29 4.48 -2.18 7.91
N CYS A 30 4.87 -2.03 6.64
CA CYS A 30 4.01 -1.71 5.50
C CYS A 30 3.25 -0.38 5.66
N TYR A 31 1.92 -0.35 5.70
CA TYR A 31 1.20 0.92 5.65
C TYR A 31 -0.18 0.91 6.29
N GLN A 32 -0.60 2.12 6.67
CA GLN A 32 -1.99 2.50 6.98
C GLN A 32 -2.57 3.40 5.86
N SER A 33 -1.70 3.99 5.04
CA SER A 33 -2.04 4.67 3.79
C SER A 33 -1.03 4.31 2.70
N HIS A 34 -1.50 3.99 1.51
CA HIS A 34 -0.70 3.68 0.33
C HIS A 34 -1.35 4.33 -0.89
N LEU A 35 -1.01 5.59 -1.16
CA LEU A 35 -1.62 6.35 -2.25
C LEU A 35 -0.98 6.07 -3.61
N ASN A 36 0.10 5.28 -3.63
CA ASN A 36 0.83 4.87 -4.82
C ASN A 36 0.57 3.39 -5.19
N GLY A 37 -0.50 2.80 -4.65
CA GLY A 37 -0.87 1.43 -4.95
C GLY A 37 -1.56 1.27 -6.31
N PRO A 38 -1.86 0.02 -6.70
CA PRO A 38 -2.54 -0.27 -7.95
C PRO A 38 -3.91 0.44 -8.01
N TYR A 39 -4.20 1.06 -9.15
CA TYR A 39 -5.50 1.69 -9.39
C TYR A 39 -6.54 0.62 -9.79
N TYR A 40 -7.69 0.64 -9.13
CA TYR A 40 -8.82 -0.23 -9.47
C TYR A 40 -10.03 0.61 -9.88
N THR A 41 -10.71 0.20 -10.97
CA THR A 41 -11.93 0.87 -11.43
C THR A 41 -13.08 0.69 -10.45
N ASN A 42 -13.20 -0.51 -9.87
CA ASN A 42 -14.13 -0.78 -8.79
C ASN A 42 -13.42 -0.51 -7.46
N PRO A 43 -13.98 0.33 -6.58
CA PRO A 43 -13.34 0.66 -5.31
C PRO A 43 -13.37 -0.51 -4.32
N THR A 44 -14.26 -1.48 -4.48
CA THR A 44 -14.42 -2.62 -3.58
C THR A 44 -14.31 -3.95 -4.33
N GLY A 45 -14.06 -5.04 -3.59
CA GLY A 45 -13.98 -6.40 -4.15
C GLY A 45 -12.59 -6.80 -4.67
N ASN A 46 -11.58 -5.94 -4.54
CA ASN A 46 -10.20 -6.23 -4.95
C ASN A 46 -9.40 -7.04 -3.90
N GLY A 47 -9.97 -7.25 -2.71
CA GLY A 47 -9.32 -7.83 -1.55
C GLY A 47 -9.06 -6.79 -0.46
N VAL A 48 -8.58 -7.26 0.70
CA VAL A 48 -8.26 -6.41 1.85
C VAL A 48 -6.84 -5.89 1.73
N TRP A 49 -6.65 -4.59 1.93
CA TRP A 49 -5.39 -3.86 1.72
C TRP A 49 -4.90 -3.88 0.26
N TYR A 50 -5.78 -4.04 -0.73
CA TYR A 50 -5.39 -3.98 -2.14
C TYR A 50 -5.79 -2.64 -2.78
N GLY A 51 -4.80 -1.95 -3.35
CA GLY A 51 -4.99 -0.75 -4.16
C GLY A 51 -4.52 0.53 -3.50
N ILE A 52 -5.20 1.63 -3.81
CA ILE A 52 -4.93 2.95 -3.25
C ILE A 52 -5.65 3.05 -1.90
N ILE A 53 -4.99 2.65 -0.81
CA ILE A 53 -5.64 2.53 0.49
C ILE A 53 -5.41 3.77 1.36
N TRP A 54 -6.47 4.20 2.05
CA TRP A 54 -6.37 5.10 3.20
C TRP A 54 -7.28 4.58 4.31
N TYR A 55 -6.67 3.80 5.22
CA TYR A 55 -7.40 3.06 6.25
C TYR A 55 -8.24 3.97 7.15
N ASP A 56 -7.66 5.06 7.63
CA ASP A 56 -8.36 6.00 8.53
C ASP A 56 -9.56 6.71 7.88
N TRP A 57 -9.66 6.68 6.55
CA TRP A 57 -10.76 7.33 5.84
C TRP A 57 -11.82 6.34 5.38
N LYS A 58 -11.45 5.32 4.59
CA LYS A 58 -12.39 4.39 3.94
C LYS A 58 -12.18 2.93 4.34
N GLY A 59 -11.26 2.66 5.26
CA GLY A 59 -10.90 1.31 5.68
C GLY A 59 -9.93 0.63 4.70
N ASP A 60 -9.73 -0.66 4.92
CA ASP A 60 -8.78 -1.51 4.17
C ASP A 60 -9.39 -2.20 2.94
N SER A 61 -10.72 -2.22 2.84
CA SER A 61 -11.46 -2.93 1.79
C SER A 61 -12.00 -2.00 0.69
N TYR A 62 -11.54 -0.74 0.70
CA TYR A 62 -11.91 0.31 -0.26
C TYR A 62 -10.65 0.93 -0.85
N SER A 63 -10.40 0.66 -2.14
CA SER A 63 -9.41 1.38 -2.93
C SER A 63 -9.99 2.71 -3.36
N LEU A 64 -9.22 3.79 -3.20
CA LEU A 64 -9.53 5.10 -3.72
C LEU A 64 -9.38 5.12 -5.24
N ASN A 65 -10.20 5.97 -5.87
CA ASN A 65 -10.24 6.22 -7.31
C ASN A 65 -9.94 7.70 -7.55
#